data_AF-A0A4U0X969-F1
#
_entry.id   AF-A0A4U0X969-F1
#
_cell.length_a   1.000
_cell.length_b   1.000
_cell.length_c   1.000
_cell.angle_alpha   90.00
_cell.angle_beta   90.00
_cell.angle_gamma   90.00
#
_symmetry.space_group_name_H-M   'P 1'
#
loop_
_entity.id
_entity.type
_entity.pdbx_description
1 polymer ?
#
loop_
_entity_poly.entity_id
_entity_poly.type
_entity_poly.pdbx_seq_one_letter_code
_entity_poly.pdbx_strand_id
1 'polypeptide(L)'
;MLPTVAVAARQQDQGRPYTTKQTARKASSWQPARYHYPSDDEPGPVNHKRRLADESSEDDEADIDLRPAKRLHSTPPALLTEHADPQEEIKALRAHIDELHAFIQTSGVLLKAPPSIRQQIDAREDGAAALAAAIKTAISKAIEDLEPDDWQSHHDDVNGDDVSAAVLPFIEHIRGLSNFPHADSISLAMELLVYLVDSSYGELDTHVGCGNGDRPSDAPADDLFCYLARRRAKQEPSWDYTPMLKRLESVSQGPFEFGIETPFTKTVAMMRKWRMTIVID
;
A
#
# COMPACT_ATOMS: atom_id res chain seq x y z
N MET A 1 26.30 -71.50 23.75
CA MET A 1 26.93 -70.95 22.52
C MET A 1 26.09 -69.77 22.06
N LEU A 2 26.75 -68.65 21.75
CA LEU A 2 26.24 -67.37 21.21
C LEU A 2 25.64 -66.36 22.22
N PRO A 3 25.85 -65.03 22.01
CA PRO A 3 26.72 -64.28 22.92
C PRO A 3 26.07 -63.09 23.64
N THR A 4 26.75 -62.69 24.71
CA THR A 4 26.64 -61.47 25.52
C THR A 4 26.82 -60.21 24.68
N VAL A 5 25.85 -59.29 24.72
CA VAL A 5 25.99 -57.92 24.19
C VAL A 5 26.00 -56.94 25.35
N ALA A 6 27.08 -56.18 25.43
CA ALA A 6 27.38 -55.21 26.47
C ALA A 6 26.45 -53.98 26.39
N VAL A 7 25.94 -53.57 27.55
CA VAL A 7 25.19 -52.33 27.76
C VAL A 7 26.20 -51.19 27.93
N ALA A 8 26.28 -50.30 26.95
CA ALA A 8 27.04 -49.06 27.05
C ALA A 8 26.14 -47.96 27.65
N ALA A 9 26.55 -47.47 28.82
CA ALA A 9 25.94 -46.34 29.51
C ALA A 9 26.11 -45.06 28.70
N ARG A 10 25.01 -44.37 28.39
CA ARG A 10 25.01 -42.98 27.92
C ARG A 10 24.82 -42.05 29.10
N GLN A 11 25.85 -41.22 29.32
CA GLN A 11 25.90 -40.13 30.27
C GLN A 11 24.70 -39.18 30.13
N GLN A 12 24.10 -38.87 31.27
CA GLN A 12 23.16 -37.77 31.45
C GLN A 12 23.93 -36.45 31.32
N ASP A 13 23.56 -35.67 30.31
CA ASP A 13 23.96 -34.27 30.17
C ASP A 13 23.16 -33.44 31.19
N GLN A 14 23.75 -33.25 32.37
CA GLN A 14 23.27 -32.28 33.35
C GLN A 14 24.05 -30.98 33.17
N GLY A 15 23.34 -29.95 32.71
CA GLY A 15 23.60 -28.58 33.16
C GLY A 15 23.95 -27.58 32.08
N ARG A 16 23.00 -26.69 31.79
CA ARG A 16 23.21 -25.23 31.82
C ARG A 16 21.87 -24.51 31.97
N PRO A 17 21.61 -23.81 33.10
CA PRO A 17 20.51 -22.88 33.16
C PRO A 17 20.84 -21.64 32.32
N TYR A 18 20.00 -21.35 31.32
CA TYR A 18 20.02 -20.06 30.64
C TYR A 18 19.52 -19.01 31.62
N THR A 19 20.44 -18.28 32.24
CA THR A 19 20.12 -17.05 32.98
C THR A 19 19.90 -15.94 31.95
N THR A 20 18.67 -15.74 31.52
CA THR A 20 18.27 -14.52 30.80
C THR A 20 18.29 -13.38 31.81
N LYS A 21 19.40 -12.65 31.87
CA LYS A 21 19.44 -11.35 32.56
C LYS A 21 18.56 -10.40 31.77
N GLN A 22 17.29 -10.27 32.18
CA GLN A 22 16.48 -9.09 31.90
C GLN A 22 17.18 -7.90 32.56
N THR A 23 18.00 -7.18 31.78
CA THR A 23 18.34 -5.80 32.12
C THR A 23 17.09 -4.98 31.87
N ALA A 24 16.35 -4.73 32.96
CA ALA A 24 15.41 -3.63 33.03
C ALA A 24 16.18 -2.35 32.72
N ARG A 25 16.18 -1.92 31.45
CA ARG A 25 16.53 -0.55 31.09
C ARG A 25 15.48 0.32 31.75
N LYS A 26 15.89 0.96 32.84
CA LYS A 26 15.17 2.10 33.42
C LYS A 26 14.76 2.99 32.26
N ALA A 27 13.47 3.36 32.24
CA ALA A 27 12.96 4.43 31.41
C ALA A 27 13.86 5.65 31.63
N SER A 28 14.82 5.83 30.72
CA SER A 28 15.59 7.04 30.61
C SER A 28 14.58 8.07 30.13
N SER A 29 14.27 9.03 30.99
CA SER A 29 13.53 10.23 30.63
C SER A 29 14.22 10.85 29.42
N TRP A 30 13.68 10.56 28.24
CA TRP A 30 14.12 11.17 27.00
C TRP A 30 13.65 12.62 27.08
N GLN A 31 14.53 13.49 27.56
CA GLN A 31 14.38 14.91 27.32
C GLN A 31 14.84 15.12 25.88
N PRO A 32 14.01 15.70 25.00
CA PRO A 32 14.44 16.00 23.65
C PRO A 32 15.68 16.88 23.74
N ALA A 33 16.74 16.46 23.08
CA ALA A 33 17.97 17.23 22.99
C ALA A 33 17.61 18.60 22.40
N ARG A 34 17.63 19.64 23.21
CA ARG A 34 17.61 21.03 22.74
C ARG A 34 18.96 21.28 22.08
N TYR A 35 19.07 20.96 20.80
CA TYR A 35 20.21 21.40 20.01
C TYR A 35 20.05 22.89 19.73
N HIS A 36 21.00 23.66 20.27
CA HIS A 36 21.26 25.03 19.89
C HIS A 36 21.56 25.05 18.39
N TYR A 37 20.69 25.69 17.62
CA TYR A 37 21.04 26.18 16.30
C TYR A 37 22.21 27.16 16.44
N PRO A 38 23.29 27.03 15.64
CA PRO A 38 24.19 28.14 15.42
C PRO A 38 23.40 29.24 14.71
N SER A 39 23.28 30.40 15.37
CA SER A 39 22.78 31.61 14.76
C SER A 39 23.83 32.21 13.83
N ASP A 40 23.31 32.88 12.80
CA ASP A 40 23.95 33.93 12.01
C ASP A 40 24.78 33.50 10.79
N ASP A 41 24.12 33.55 9.62
CA ASP A 41 24.58 34.42 8.54
C ASP A 41 23.36 35.10 7.88
N GLU A 42 23.42 36.43 7.80
CA GLU A 42 22.35 37.37 7.45
C GLU A 42 21.86 37.27 5.99
N PRO A 43 20.55 37.43 5.71
CA PRO A 43 20.10 37.87 4.39
C PRO A 43 20.07 39.41 4.32
N GLY A 44 21.00 39.97 3.56
CA GLY A 44 21.01 41.40 3.21
C GLY A 44 19.75 41.83 2.43
N PRO A 45 19.35 43.12 2.50
CA PRO A 45 18.12 43.60 1.89
C PRO A 45 18.37 43.98 0.43
N VAL A 46 17.64 43.37 -0.50
CA VAL A 46 17.54 43.89 -1.88
C VAL A 46 16.11 44.35 -2.14
N ASN A 47 15.90 45.62 -1.79
CA ASN A 47 14.76 46.41 -2.23
C ASN A 47 15.18 47.12 -3.53
N HIS A 48 14.41 47.00 -4.61
CA HIS A 48 13.79 48.15 -5.30
C HIS A 48 13.40 47.92 -6.77
N LYS A 49 12.21 48.48 -7.06
CA LYS A 49 11.76 49.13 -8.31
C LYS A 49 11.16 48.20 -9.39
N ARG A 50 9.83 48.19 -9.53
CA ARG A 50 9.00 49.21 -10.22
C ARG A 50 9.15 49.11 -11.75
N ARG A 51 8.18 48.49 -12.41
CA ARG A 51 7.69 48.96 -13.70
C ARG A 51 6.23 48.58 -13.90
N LEU A 52 5.39 49.60 -13.73
CA LEU A 52 4.08 49.73 -14.35
C LEU A 52 4.29 50.06 -15.84
N ALA A 53 3.60 49.33 -16.70
CA ALA A 53 3.15 49.66 -18.04
C ALA A 53 2.05 48.60 -18.28
N ASP A 54 0.75 48.86 -18.29
CA ASP A 54 0.01 49.90 -19.01
C ASP A 54 0.52 50.08 -20.43
N GLU A 55 0.02 49.24 -21.33
CA GLU A 55 -0.20 49.60 -22.73
C GLU A 55 -1.34 48.73 -23.29
N SER A 56 -2.38 49.45 -23.65
CA SER A 56 -3.54 49.09 -24.43
C SER A 56 -3.18 48.66 -25.85
N SER A 57 -3.82 47.59 -26.33
CA SER A 57 -4.10 47.33 -27.75
C SER A 57 -5.43 46.56 -27.78
N GLU A 58 -6.59 47.19 -27.97
CA GLU A 58 -7.12 47.68 -29.25
C GLU A 58 -6.92 46.68 -30.39
N ASP A 59 -8.03 45.99 -30.69
CA ASP A 59 -8.57 45.66 -32.01
C ASP A 59 -7.64 45.01 -33.03
N ASP A 60 -7.79 43.69 -33.18
CA ASP A 60 -7.65 43.03 -34.48
C ASP A 60 -8.71 41.92 -34.59
N GLU A 61 -9.88 42.32 -35.12
CA GLU A 61 -10.91 41.45 -35.69
C GLU A 61 -10.31 40.68 -36.88
N ALA A 62 -9.69 39.55 -36.60
CA ALA A 62 -9.31 38.58 -37.62
C ALA A 62 -10.56 37.80 -38.04
N ASP A 63 -11.12 38.25 -39.16
CA ASP A 63 -12.14 37.61 -39.99
C ASP A 63 -11.74 36.15 -40.31
N ILE A 64 -12.17 35.20 -39.46
CA ILE A 64 -12.01 33.76 -39.72
C ILE A 64 -13.01 33.38 -40.81
N ASP A 65 -12.52 33.43 -42.05
CA ASP A 65 -13.12 32.90 -43.27
C ASP A 65 -13.65 31.47 -43.02
N LEU A 66 -14.96 31.38 -42.71
CA LEU A 66 -15.75 30.16 -42.63
C LEU A 66 -15.88 29.54 -44.03
N ARG A 67 -14.75 29.07 -44.58
CA ARG A 67 -14.79 28.19 -45.73
C ARG A 67 -15.48 26.90 -45.30
N PRO A 68 -16.54 26.46 -45.99
CA PRO A 68 -17.11 25.15 -45.72
C PRO A 68 -16.03 24.11 -46.02
N ALA A 69 -15.49 23.50 -44.96
CA ALA A 69 -14.65 22.32 -45.08
C ALA A 69 -15.41 21.33 -45.97
N LYS A 70 -14.89 21.10 -47.18
CA LYS A 70 -15.30 20.00 -48.04
C LYS A 70 -15.20 18.75 -47.18
N ARG A 71 -16.35 18.24 -46.76
CA ARG A 71 -16.48 16.91 -46.16
C ARG A 71 -15.98 15.93 -47.21
N LEU A 72 -14.70 15.58 -47.12
CA LEU A 72 -14.23 14.31 -47.62
C LEU A 72 -14.90 13.27 -46.73
N HIS A 73 -16.11 12.86 -47.13
CA HIS A 73 -16.64 11.57 -46.81
C HIS A 73 -15.71 10.53 -47.46
N SER A 74 -14.55 10.29 -46.86
CA SER A 74 -13.91 8.99 -46.99
C SER A 74 -14.69 8.06 -46.05
N THR A 75 -15.81 7.56 -46.56
CA THR A 75 -16.43 6.34 -46.06
C THR A 75 -15.29 5.34 -45.85
N PRO A 76 -15.08 4.78 -44.64
CA PRO A 76 -14.22 3.62 -44.49
C PRO A 76 -14.68 2.58 -45.53
N PRO A 77 -13.77 1.89 -46.22
CA PRO A 77 -14.16 0.87 -47.18
C PRO A 77 -15.11 -0.08 -46.45
N ALA A 78 -16.30 -0.24 -47.03
CA ALA A 78 -17.30 -1.15 -46.55
C ALA A 78 -16.68 -2.54 -46.50
N LEU A 79 -16.22 -2.93 -45.31
CA LEU A 79 -16.09 -4.32 -44.92
C LEU A 79 -17.52 -4.84 -44.81
N LEU A 80 -18.15 -5.05 -45.96
CA LEU A 80 -19.15 -6.11 -46.11
C LEU A 80 -18.36 -7.42 -46.04
N THR A 81 -17.85 -7.72 -44.84
CA THR A 81 -17.62 -9.09 -44.44
C THR A 81 -18.97 -9.77 -44.59
N GLU A 82 -19.06 -10.65 -45.59
CA GLU A 82 -19.93 -11.82 -45.60
C GLU A 82 -20.23 -12.21 -44.15
N HIS A 83 -21.51 -12.24 -43.79
CA HIS A 83 -21.99 -12.45 -42.43
C HIS A 83 -21.15 -13.51 -41.71
N ALA A 84 -20.16 -13.03 -40.94
CA ALA A 84 -19.46 -13.85 -39.98
C ALA A 84 -20.56 -14.48 -39.12
N ASP A 85 -20.43 -15.78 -38.83
CA ASP A 85 -21.38 -16.44 -37.94
C ASP A 85 -21.51 -15.56 -36.69
N PRO A 86 -22.72 -15.07 -36.35
CA PRO A 86 -22.91 -14.22 -35.18
C PRO A 86 -22.33 -14.86 -33.91
N GLN A 87 -22.23 -16.19 -33.84
CA GLN A 87 -21.56 -16.89 -32.75
C GLN A 87 -20.04 -16.71 -32.77
N GLU A 88 -19.40 -16.73 -33.94
CA GLU A 88 -17.97 -16.44 -34.09
C GLU A 88 -17.66 -14.99 -33.74
N GLU A 89 -18.52 -14.05 -34.14
CA GLU A 89 -18.37 -12.63 -33.79
C GLU A 89 -18.54 -12.40 -32.28
N ILE A 90 -19.56 -13.00 -31.65
CA ILE A 90 -19.75 -12.94 -30.19
C ILE A 90 -18.53 -13.51 -29.46
N LYS A 91 -17.97 -14.63 -29.95
CA LYS A 91 -16.77 -15.24 -29.37
C LYS A 91 -15.55 -14.32 -29.50
N ALA A 92 -15.35 -13.68 -30.65
CA ALA A 92 -14.26 -12.74 -30.86
C ALA A 92 -14.40 -11.49 -29.96
N LEU A 93 -15.61 -10.95 -29.83
CA LEU A 93 -15.89 -9.81 -28.95
C LEU A 93 -15.62 -10.16 -27.48
N ARG A 94 -16.01 -11.36 -27.02
CA ARG A 94 -15.70 -11.82 -25.66
C ARG A 94 -14.19 -11.93 -25.43
N ALA A 95 -13.45 -12.47 -26.39
CA ALA A 95 -11.99 -12.57 -26.30
C ALA A 95 -11.33 -11.17 -26.20
N HIS A 96 -11.78 -10.19 -26.98
CA HIS A 96 -11.28 -8.82 -26.86
C HIS A 96 -11.64 -8.15 -25.52
N ILE A 97 -12.84 -8.42 -25.00
CA ILE A 97 -13.24 -7.92 -23.67
C ILE A 97 -12.32 -8.51 -22.59
N ASP A 98 -12.01 -9.81 -22.67
CA ASP A 98 -11.10 -10.46 -21.72
C ASP A 98 -9.68 -9.91 -21.81
N GLU A 99 -9.18 -9.65 -23.02
CA GLU A 99 -7.88 -9.01 -23.25
C GLU A 99 -7.83 -7.59 -22.69
N LEU A 100 -8.88 -6.78 -22.91
CA LEU A 100 -8.98 -5.42 -22.36
C LEU A 100 -9.03 -5.45 -20.83
N HIS A 101 -9.77 -6.39 -20.23
CA HIS A 101 -9.78 -6.57 -18.78
C HIS A 101 -8.39 -6.94 -18.25
N ALA A 102 -7.68 -7.87 -18.89
CA ALA A 102 -6.32 -8.23 -18.51
C ALA A 102 -5.36 -7.03 -18.64
N PHE A 103 -5.49 -6.21 -19.68
CA PHE A 103 -4.73 -4.98 -19.84
C PHE A 103 -5.03 -3.98 -18.71
N ILE A 104 -6.29 -3.78 -18.36
CA ILE A 104 -6.69 -2.88 -17.26
C ILE A 104 -6.11 -3.34 -15.91
N GLN A 105 -6.10 -4.65 -15.67
CA GLN A 105 -5.52 -5.24 -14.46
C GLN A 105 -4.01 -5.04 -14.39
N THR A 106 -3.29 -5.36 -15.49
CA THR A 106 -1.83 -5.28 -15.56
C THR A 106 -1.28 -3.85 -15.58
N SER A 107 -2.00 -2.91 -16.18
CA SER A 107 -1.61 -1.49 -16.25
C SER A 107 -1.94 -0.69 -14.98
N GLY A 108 -2.58 -1.31 -13.98
CA GLY A 108 -2.93 -0.64 -12.72
C GLY A 108 -4.00 0.45 -12.85
N VAL A 109 -4.68 0.54 -14.00
CA VAL A 109 -5.69 1.59 -14.27
C VAL A 109 -7.07 1.25 -13.73
N LEU A 110 -7.26 0.06 -13.13
CA LEU A 110 -8.55 -0.39 -12.59
C LEU A 110 -9.18 0.60 -11.61
N LEU A 111 -8.39 1.24 -10.75
CA LEU A 111 -8.88 2.25 -9.80
C LEU A 111 -9.45 3.50 -10.49
N LYS A 112 -8.97 3.79 -11.71
CA LYS A 112 -9.40 4.91 -12.55
C LYS A 112 -10.50 4.52 -13.54
N ALA A 113 -10.85 3.24 -13.63
CA ALA A 113 -11.85 2.76 -14.59
C ALA A 113 -13.27 3.31 -14.30
N PRO A 114 -14.12 3.53 -15.31
CA PRO A 114 -15.51 3.91 -15.10
C PRO A 114 -16.30 2.88 -14.26
N PRO A 115 -17.38 3.29 -13.56
CA PRO A 115 -18.19 2.37 -12.75
C PRO A 115 -18.73 1.16 -13.52
N SER A 116 -19.08 1.33 -14.80
CA SER A 116 -19.56 0.23 -15.66
C SER A 116 -18.51 -0.87 -15.87
N ILE A 117 -17.24 -0.49 -16.03
CA ILE A 117 -16.14 -1.44 -16.18
C ILE A 117 -15.78 -2.08 -14.84
N ARG A 118 -15.78 -1.30 -13.76
CA ARG A 118 -15.59 -1.83 -12.40
C ARG A 118 -16.64 -2.89 -12.07
N GLN A 119 -17.92 -2.62 -12.32
CA GLN A 119 -18.99 -3.60 -12.10
C GLN A 119 -18.79 -4.90 -12.89
N GLN A 120 -18.29 -4.82 -14.12
CA GLN A 120 -17.99 -6.01 -14.92
C GLN A 120 -16.83 -6.82 -14.34
N ILE A 121 -15.79 -6.15 -13.85
CA ILE A 121 -14.63 -6.81 -13.23
C ILE A 121 -15.01 -7.39 -11.86
N ASP A 122 -15.79 -6.67 -11.07
CA ASP A 122 -16.27 -7.08 -9.74
C ASP A 122 -17.18 -8.31 -9.82
N ALA A 123 -17.90 -8.48 -10.93
CA ALA A 123 -18.76 -9.64 -11.18
C ALA A 123 -18.00 -10.91 -11.57
N ARG A 124 -16.70 -10.82 -11.88
CA ARG A 124 -15.87 -11.98 -12.21
C ARG A 124 -15.46 -12.73 -10.94
N GLU A 125 -15.22 -14.02 -11.09
CA GLU A 125 -14.72 -14.88 -10.01
C GLU A 125 -13.36 -14.39 -9.46
N ASP A 126 -12.49 -13.88 -10.35
CA ASP A 126 -11.18 -13.33 -10.01
C ASP A 126 -11.22 -11.84 -9.63
N GLY A 127 -12.39 -11.20 -9.59
CA GLY A 127 -12.53 -9.74 -9.45
C GLY A 127 -11.89 -9.18 -8.17
N ALA A 128 -12.05 -9.87 -7.03
CA ALA A 128 -11.43 -9.45 -5.77
C ALA A 128 -9.89 -9.54 -5.81
N ALA A 129 -9.34 -10.61 -6.40
CA ALA A 129 -7.90 -10.78 -6.56
C ALA A 129 -7.31 -9.75 -7.54
N ALA A 130 -8.03 -9.48 -8.63
CA ALA A 130 -7.67 -8.47 -9.62
C ALA A 130 -7.65 -7.05 -9.02
N LEU A 131 -8.67 -6.69 -8.24
CA LEU A 131 -8.69 -5.41 -7.53
C LEU A 131 -7.55 -5.33 -6.51
N ALA A 132 -7.29 -6.41 -5.76
CA ALA A 132 -6.20 -6.45 -4.81
C ALA A 132 -4.84 -6.22 -5.47
N ALA A 133 -4.59 -6.89 -6.60
CA ALA A 133 -3.38 -6.70 -7.40
C ALA A 133 -3.25 -5.25 -7.91
N ALA A 134 -4.35 -4.67 -8.43
CA ALA A 134 -4.34 -3.29 -8.91
C ALA A 134 -4.07 -2.27 -7.79
N ILE A 135 -4.64 -2.47 -6.59
CA ILE A 135 -4.34 -1.63 -5.43
C ILE A 135 -2.87 -1.76 -5.05
N LYS A 136 -2.32 -2.97 -5.02
CA LYS A 136 -0.90 -3.20 -4.71
C LYS A 136 0.01 -2.46 -5.69
N THR A 137 -0.21 -2.62 -7.00
CA THR A 137 0.56 -1.91 -8.04
C THR A 137 0.46 -0.40 -7.90
N ALA A 138 -0.74 0.12 -7.57
CA ALA A 138 -0.92 1.56 -7.37
C ALA A 138 -0.18 2.09 -6.14
N ILE A 139 -0.12 1.31 -5.04
CA ILE A 139 0.70 1.62 -3.86
C ILE A 139 2.18 1.65 -4.26
N SER A 140 2.69 0.59 -4.89
CA SER A 140 4.10 0.52 -5.31
C SER A 140 4.47 1.71 -6.20
N LYS A 141 3.62 2.03 -7.18
CA LYS A 141 3.83 3.18 -8.05
C LYS A 141 3.83 4.51 -7.31
N ALA A 142 2.94 4.70 -6.33
CA ALA A 142 2.92 5.92 -5.53
C ALA A 142 4.19 6.11 -4.69
N ILE A 143 4.81 5.00 -4.26
CA ILE A 143 6.10 5.01 -3.57
C ILE A 143 7.24 5.29 -4.56
N GLU A 144 7.29 4.58 -5.69
CA GLU A 144 8.28 4.80 -6.77
C GLU A 144 8.25 6.23 -7.33
N ASP A 145 7.06 6.83 -7.45
CA ASP A 145 6.92 8.22 -7.93
C ASP A 145 7.51 9.24 -6.92
N LEU A 146 7.67 8.87 -5.64
CA LEU A 146 8.35 9.67 -4.61
C LEU A 146 9.85 9.37 -4.49
N GLU A 147 10.23 8.11 -4.67
CA GLU A 147 11.61 7.61 -4.58
C GLU A 147 12.05 7.04 -5.94
N PRO A 148 12.31 7.89 -6.96
CA PRO A 148 12.76 7.38 -8.25
C PRO A 148 14.08 6.63 -8.10
N ASP A 149 14.18 5.44 -8.71
CA ASP A 149 15.33 4.49 -8.72
C ASP A 149 16.70 5.10 -9.10
N ASP A 150 16.74 6.36 -9.51
CA ASP A 150 17.97 7.05 -9.84
C ASP A 150 18.66 7.50 -8.56
N TRP A 151 19.62 6.68 -8.10
CA TRP A 151 20.51 6.91 -6.95
C TRP A 151 21.23 8.28 -6.96
N GLN A 152 21.22 9.02 -8.07
CA GLN A 152 21.75 10.39 -8.16
C GLN A 152 20.73 11.49 -7.82
N SER A 153 19.44 11.14 -7.76
CA SER A 153 18.33 12.06 -7.52
C SER A 153 17.51 11.66 -6.29
N HIS A 154 18.15 11.02 -5.29
CA HIS A 154 17.61 11.01 -3.94
C HIS A 154 17.20 12.44 -3.59
N HIS A 155 15.89 12.67 -3.52
CA HIS A 155 15.36 13.89 -2.98
C HIS A 155 15.70 13.84 -1.50
N ASP A 156 16.72 14.59 -1.08
CA ASP A 156 17.11 14.76 0.33
C ASP A 156 15.94 15.20 1.24
N ASP A 157 14.80 15.58 0.64
CA ASP A 157 13.58 16.03 1.28
C ASP A 157 12.48 14.96 1.44
N VAL A 158 12.57 13.79 0.79
CA VAL A 158 11.54 12.73 0.90
C VAL A 158 11.89 11.75 2.01
N ASN A 159 10.95 11.53 2.92
CA ASN A 159 11.11 10.63 4.05
C ASN A 159 9.87 9.75 4.29
N GLY A 160 9.95 8.85 5.26
CA GLY A 160 8.87 7.92 5.61
C GLY A 160 7.54 8.57 5.99
N ASP A 161 7.52 9.83 6.43
CA ASP A 161 6.28 10.57 6.67
C ASP A 161 5.57 10.90 5.34
N ASP A 162 6.34 11.31 4.32
CA ASP A 162 5.83 11.61 2.98
C ASP A 162 5.28 10.35 2.29
N VAL A 163 6.01 9.24 2.42
CA VAL A 163 5.56 7.95 1.90
C VAL A 163 4.27 7.51 2.62
N SER A 164 4.21 7.65 3.95
CA SER A 164 2.99 7.37 4.73
C SER A 164 1.80 8.23 4.25
N ALA A 165 2.01 9.51 4.00
CA ALA A 165 0.98 10.41 3.49
C ALA A 165 0.52 10.03 2.07
N ALA A 166 1.44 9.64 1.19
CA ALA A 166 1.12 9.25 -0.19
C ALA A 166 0.32 7.96 -0.27
N VAL A 167 0.52 7.01 0.65
CA VAL A 167 -0.22 5.74 0.64
C VAL A 167 -1.59 5.82 1.34
N LEU A 168 -1.84 6.86 2.16
CA LEU A 168 -3.09 7.05 2.90
C LEU A 168 -4.38 6.91 2.05
N PRO A 169 -4.48 7.48 0.83
CA PRO A 169 -5.69 7.37 0.01
C PRO A 169 -6.06 5.93 -0.36
N PHE A 170 -5.11 4.99 -0.38
CA PHE A 170 -5.38 3.60 -0.75
C PHE A 170 -6.13 2.81 0.33
N ILE A 171 -6.16 3.30 1.57
CA ILE A 171 -6.90 2.65 2.66
C ILE A 171 -8.39 2.54 2.34
N GLU A 172 -8.99 3.56 1.71
CA GLU A 172 -10.40 3.51 1.31
C GLU A 172 -10.64 2.55 0.12
N HIS A 173 -9.67 2.39 -0.77
CA HIS A 173 -9.72 1.34 -1.80
C HIS A 173 -9.66 -0.06 -1.18
N ILE A 174 -8.81 -0.27 -0.17
CA ILE A 174 -8.72 -1.54 0.56
C ILE A 174 -10.00 -1.81 1.35
N ARG A 175 -10.62 -0.78 1.94
CA ARG A 175 -11.96 -0.90 2.55
C ARG A 175 -12.99 -1.37 1.52
N GLY A 176 -12.98 -0.77 0.33
CA GLY A 176 -13.84 -1.16 -0.79
C GLY A 176 -13.68 -2.63 -1.16
N LEU A 177 -12.43 -3.11 -1.29
CA LEU A 177 -12.11 -4.51 -1.55
C LEU A 177 -12.77 -5.44 -0.54
N SER A 178 -12.75 -5.11 0.76
CA SER A 178 -13.36 -5.94 1.81
C SER A 178 -14.88 -6.10 1.73
N ASN A 179 -15.56 -5.29 0.90
CA ASN A 179 -17.00 -5.37 0.69
C ASN A 179 -17.38 -6.31 -0.47
N PHE A 180 -16.41 -6.89 -1.15
CA PHE A 180 -16.69 -7.86 -2.20
C PHE A 180 -17.40 -9.10 -1.64
N PRO A 181 -18.31 -9.71 -2.40
CA PRO A 181 -19.05 -10.90 -1.96
C PRO A 181 -18.16 -12.15 -1.89
N HIS A 182 -16.90 -12.08 -2.33
CA HIS A 182 -15.97 -13.19 -2.33
C HIS A 182 -15.44 -13.49 -0.90
N ALA A 183 -15.31 -14.78 -0.55
CA ALA A 183 -14.86 -15.21 0.77
C ALA A 183 -13.46 -14.67 1.12
N ASP A 184 -12.57 -14.63 0.13
CA ASP A 184 -11.18 -14.17 0.32
C ASP A 184 -11.00 -12.65 0.37
N SER A 185 -12.04 -11.87 0.09
CA SER A 185 -11.95 -10.40 0.01
C SER A 185 -11.40 -9.75 1.28
N ILE A 186 -11.82 -10.24 2.45
CA ILE A 186 -11.34 -9.74 3.75
C ILE A 186 -9.87 -10.15 3.98
N SER A 187 -9.49 -11.38 3.62
CA SER A 187 -8.11 -11.85 3.70
C SER A 187 -7.19 -10.97 2.85
N LEU A 188 -7.56 -10.74 1.59
CA LEU A 188 -6.80 -9.90 0.65
C LEU A 188 -6.68 -8.46 1.15
N ALA A 189 -7.77 -7.89 1.70
CA ALA A 189 -7.75 -6.54 2.26
C ALA A 189 -6.82 -6.43 3.48
N MET A 190 -6.84 -7.41 4.39
CA MET A 190 -5.92 -7.44 5.53
C MET A 190 -4.47 -7.55 5.08
N GLU A 191 -4.17 -8.44 4.14
CA GLU A 191 -2.84 -8.62 3.56
C GLU A 191 -2.32 -7.32 2.91
N LEU A 192 -3.18 -6.61 2.18
CA LEU A 192 -2.84 -5.32 1.59
C LEU A 192 -2.59 -4.23 2.61
N LEU A 193 -3.31 -4.20 3.75
CA LEU A 193 -3.02 -3.24 4.82
C LEU A 193 -1.64 -3.48 5.42
N VAL A 194 -1.25 -4.73 5.64
CA VAL A 194 0.10 -5.04 6.12
C VAL A 194 1.12 -4.59 5.08
N TYR A 195 0.91 -4.93 3.81
CA TYR A 195 1.81 -4.51 2.73
C TYR A 195 1.95 -2.97 2.63
N LEU A 196 0.83 -2.25 2.70
CA LEU A 196 0.78 -0.79 2.64
C LEU A 196 1.65 -0.15 3.74
N VAL A 197 1.45 -0.59 4.98
CA VAL A 197 2.17 -0.05 6.13
C VAL A 197 3.64 -0.45 6.12
N ASP A 198 3.94 -1.71 5.83
CA ASP A 198 5.31 -2.24 5.78
C ASP A 198 6.13 -1.52 4.69
N SER A 199 5.54 -1.32 3.51
CA SER A 199 6.21 -0.63 2.40
C SER A 199 6.38 0.86 2.65
N SER A 200 5.55 1.49 3.50
CA SER A 200 5.65 2.93 3.72
C SER A 200 6.75 3.33 4.71
N TYR A 201 7.38 2.39 5.41
CA TYR A 201 8.49 2.72 6.34
C TYR A 201 9.85 2.92 5.63
N GLY A 202 10.01 2.49 4.38
CA GLY A 202 11.23 2.71 3.60
C GLY A 202 12.51 2.19 4.29
N GLU A 203 13.63 2.87 4.03
CA GLU A 203 14.93 2.60 4.64
C GLU A 203 15.05 3.24 6.03
N LEU A 204 14.61 2.48 7.05
CA LEU A 204 14.65 2.89 8.46
C LEU A 204 16.07 3.05 9.04
N ASP A 205 17.11 2.59 8.34
CA ASP A 205 18.50 2.65 8.79
C ASP A 205 19.16 4.02 8.57
N THR A 206 18.49 4.95 7.88
CA THR A 206 18.93 6.34 7.72
C THR A 206 18.02 7.31 8.50
N HIS A 207 18.63 8.25 9.24
CA HIS A 207 17.88 9.27 10.00
C HIS A 207 17.12 10.25 9.08
N VAL A 208 17.51 10.35 7.81
CA VAL A 208 16.79 11.14 6.81
C VAL A 208 15.57 10.37 6.30
N GLY A 209 15.73 9.06 6.03
CA GLY A 209 14.65 8.20 5.54
C GLY A 209 13.53 7.94 6.54
N CYS A 210 13.77 7.99 7.86
CA CYS A 210 12.74 7.68 8.85
C CYS A 210 11.69 8.79 9.07
N GLY A 211 11.98 10.03 8.65
CA GLY A 211 11.11 11.18 8.90
C GLY A 211 11.07 11.62 10.37
N ASN A 212 10.05 12.40 10.73
CA ASN A 212 9.78 12.86 12.09
C ASN A 212 8.90 11.88 12.89
N GLY A 213 8.46 10.79 12.27
CA GLY A 213 7.53 9.84 12.86
C GLY A 213 6.07 10.30 12.74
N ASP A 214 5.76 11.26 11.87
CA ASP A 214 4.39 11.62 11.52
C ASP A 214 3.87 10.60 10.49
N ARG A 215 3.10 9.63 10.98
CA ARG A 215 2.69 8.45 10.21
C ARG A 215 1.18 8.45 9.97
N PRO A 216 0.65 9.32 9.09
CA PRO A 216 -0.78 9.51 8.91
C PRO A 216 -1.52 8.26 8.41
N SER A 217 -0.83 7.30 7.78
CA SER A 217 -1.44 6.03 7.36
C SER A 217 -1.64 5.01 8.49
N ASP A 218 -0.84 5.06 9.56
CA ASP A 218 -0.74 3.96 10.53
C ASP A 218 -2.03 3.80 11.36
N ALA A 219 -2.56 4.90 11.91
CA ALA A 219 -3.78 4.85 12.72
C ALA A 219 -5.03 4.46 11.90
N PRO A 220 -5.29 5.03 10.70
CA PRO A 220 -6.38 4.57 9.84
C PRO A 220 -6.22 3.12 9.38
N ALA A 221 -4.99 2.66 9.11
CA ALA A 221 -4.74 1.27 8.75
C ALA A 221 -5.04 0.33 9.91
N ASP A 222 -4.61 0.66 11.13
CA ASP A 222 -4.90 -0.11 12.35
C ASP A 222 -6.41 -0.17 12.62
N ASP A 223 -7.12 0.96 12.52
CA ASP A 223 -8.57 1.01 12.73
C ASP A 223 -9.32 0.15 11.71
N LEU A 224 -8.94 0.20 10.42
CA LEU A 224 -9.53 -0.64 9.39
C LEU A 224 -9.18 -2.12 9.61
N PHE A 225 -7.93 -2.44 9.93
CA PHE A 225 -7.51 -3.81 10.19
C PHE A 225 -8.29 -4.41 11.36
N CYS A 226 -8.42 -3.66 12.46
CA CYS A 226 -9.17 -4.05 13.64
C CYS A 226 -10.64 -4.36 13.31
N TYR A 227 -11.27 -3.53 12.48
CA TYR A 227 -12.61 -3.78 11.96
C TYR A 227 -12.69 -5.07 11.13
N LEU A 228 -11.76 -5.27 10.18
CA LEU A 228 -11.73 -6.44 9.29
C LEU A 228 -11.49 -7.73 10.07
N ALA A 229 -10.54 -7.74 11.00
CA ALA A 229 -10.26 -8.88 11.85
C ALA A 229 -11.49 -9.29 12.67
N ARG A 230 -12.20 -8.34 13.28
CA ARG A 230 -13.46 -8.64 14.01
C ARG A 230 -14.53 -9.21 13.08
N ARG A 231 -14.70 -8.61 11.91
CA ARG A 231 -15.68 -9.07 10.92
C ARG A 231 -15.36 -10.49 10.45
N ARG A 232 -14.09 -10.79 10.16
CA ARG A 232 -13.63 -12.13 9.77
C ARG A 232 -13.86 -13.14 10.89
N ALA A 233 -13.43 -12.84 12.12
CA ALA A 233 -13.62 -13.75 13.26
C ALA A 233 -15.11 -14.08 13.52
N LYS A 234 -16.02 -13.14 13.22
CA LYS A 234 -17.47 -13.37 13.29
C LYS A 234 -17.99 -14.25 12.15
N GLN A 235 -17.46 -14.07 10.93
CA GLN A 235 -17.89 -14.82 9.74
C GLN A 235 -17.29 -16.23 9.69
N GLU A 236 -16.07 -16.38 10.17
CA GLU A 236 -15.28 -17.59 10.17
C GLU A 236 -14.75 -17.86 11.60
N PRO A 237 -15.57 -18.44 12.50
CA PRO A 237 -15.16 -18.70 13.90
C PRO A 237 -13.98 -19.66 14.03
N SER A 238 -13.71 -20.47 12.99
CA SER A 238 -12.57 -21.39 12.90
C SER A 238 -11.29 -20.73 12.40
N TRP A 239 -11.30 -19.43 12.09
CA TRP A 239 -10.14 -18.73 11.56
C TRP A 239 -8.98 -18.71 12.57
N ASP A 240 -7.87 -19.37 12.21
CA ASP A 240 -6.62 -19.25 12.96
C ASP A 240 -5.94 -17.90 12.65
N TYR A 241 -6.13 -16.94 13.54
CA TYR A 241 -5.53 -15.62 13.44
C TYR A 241 -4.08 -15.55 13.94
N THR A 242 -3.53 -16.65 14.48
CA THR A 242 -2.19 -16.67 15.09
C THR A 242 -1.06 -16.30 14.12
N PRO A 243 -1.04 -16.80 12.87
CA PRO A 243 -0.02 -16.42 11.89
C PRO A 243 -0.06 -14.92 11.59
N MET A 244 -1.26 -14.37 11.45
CA MET A 244 -1.46 -12.94 11.18
C MET A 244 -1.01 -12.09 12.37
N LEU A 245 -1.35 -12.48 13.61
CA LEU A 245 -0.88 -11.79 14.82
C LEU A 245 0.66 -11.74 14.87
N LYS A 246 1.34 -12.86 14.63
CA LYS A 246 2.81 -12.90 14.61
C LYS A 246 3.39 -11.98 13.54
N ARG A 247 2.75 -11.91 12.37
CA ARG A 247 3.18 -11.00 11.30
C ARG A 247 3.04 -9.54 11.70
N LEU A 248 1.91 -9.15 12.30
CA LEU A 248 1.71 -7.78 12.78
C LEU A 248 2.73 -7.41 13.87
N GLU A 249 3.03 -8.33 14.78
CA GLU A 249 4.08 -8.16 15.79
C GLU A 249 5.46 -7.98 15.15
N SER A 250 5.76 -8.73 14.09
CA SER A 250 7.01 -8.60 13.33
C SER A 250 7.12 -7.24 12.62
N VAL A 251 6.06 -6.80 11.94
CA VAL A 251 6.01 -5.49 11.26
C VAL A 251 6.14 -4.35 12.27
N SER A 252 5.62 -4.53 13.49
CA SER A 252 5.73 -3.54 14.56
C SER A 252 7.13 -3.45 15.19
N GLN A 253 7.96 -4.49 15.04
CA GLN A 253 9.25 -4.58 15.71
C GLN A 253 10.29 -3.63 15.10
N GLY A 254 10.31 -3.48 13.77
CA GLY A 254 11.25 -2.60 13.08
C GLY A 254 11.14 -1.15 13.57
N PRO A 255 9.98 -0.47 13.39
CA PRO A 255 9.79 0.92 13.83
C PRO A 255 10.09 1.12 15.32
N PHE A 256 9.76 0.15 16.17
CA PHE A 256 10.03 0.20 17.61
C PHE A 256 11.54 0.31 17.93
N GLU A 257 12.39 -0.42 17.20
CA GLU A 257 13.84 -0.41 17.41
C GLU A 257 14.46 0.96 17.08
N PHE A 258 13.84 1.71 16.19
CA PHE A 258 14.22 3.07 15.81
C PHE A 258 13.49 4.16 16.63
N GLY A 259 12.67 3.78 17.63
CA GLY A 259 11.94 4.72 18.48
C GLY A 259 10.75 5.40 17.80
N ILE A 260 10.29 4.86 16.68
CA ILE A 260 9.12 5.33 15.94
C ILE A 260 7.85 4.69 16.55
N GLU A 261 6.73 5.39 16.49
CA GLU A 261 5.44 4.83 16.90
C GLU A 261 5.15 3.57 16.08
N THR A 262 4.71 2.51 16.77
CA THR A 262 4.48 1.22 16.13
C THR A 262 3.11 1.16 15.47
N PRO A 263 3.00 0.56 14.28
CA PRO A 263 1.72 0.37 13.63
C PRO A 263 0.92 -0.74 14.32
N PHE A 264 -0.37 -0.84 14.01
CA PHE A 264 -1.24 -1.95 14.44
C PHE A 264 -1.36 -2.18 15.96
N THR A 265 -1.04 -1.20 16.81
CA THR A 265 -1.04 -1.35 18.27
C THR A 265 -2.40 -1.78 18.82
N LYS A 266 -3.50 -1.19 18.32
CA LYS A 266 -4.87 -1.52 18.74
C LYS A 266 -5.22 -2.94 18.29
N THR A 267 -4.91 -3.28 17.04
CA THR A 267 -5.18 -4.61 16.46
C THR A 267 -4.43 -5.71 17.23
N VAL A 268 -3.12 -5.54 17.46
CA VAL A 268 -2.30 -6.50 18.21
C VAL A 268 -2.85 -6.68 19.62
N ALA A 269 -3.16 -5.59 20.32
CA ALA A 269 -3.73 -5.65 21.66
C ALA A 269 -5.08 -6.38 21.68
N MET A 270 -5.93 -6.18 20.68
CA MET A 270 -7.21 -6.88 20.55
C MET A 270 -7.02 -8.38 20.30
N MET A 271 -6.20 -8.76 19.32
CA MET A 271 -6.01 -10.16 18.93
C MET A 271 -5.34 -10.96 20.05
N ARG A 272 -4.42 -10.35 20.82
CA ARG A 272 -3.85 -10.97 22.02
C ARG A 272 -4.91 -11.30 23.09
N LYS A 273 -5.94 -10.46 23.23
CA LYS A 273 -7.05 -10.74 24.18
C LYS A 273 -7.89 -11.93 23.74
N TRP A 274 -8.12 -12.11 22.44
CA TRP A 274 -8.84 -13.29 21.93
C TRP A 274 -8.14 -14.61 22.31
N ARG A 275 -6.81 -14.59 22.36
CA ARG A 275 -6.01 -15.78 22.72
C ARG A 275 -6.26 -16.22 24.15
N MET A 276 -6.53 -15.27 25.05
CA MET A 276 -6.76 -15.57 26.46
C MET A 276 -8.15 -16.16 26.70
N THR A 277 -9.15 -15.80 25.88
CA THR A 277 -10.52 -16.29 26.03
C THR A 277 -10.67 -17.77 25.64
N ILE A 278 -9.85 -18.27 24.71
CA ILE A 278 -9.95 -19.65 24.20
C ILE A 278 -9.31 -20.69 25.15
N VAL A 279 -8.50 -20.26 26.13
CA VAL A 279 -7.72 -21.18 27.01
C VAL A 279 -8.45 -21.49 28.33
N ILE A 280 -9.62 -20.92 28.59
CA ILE A 280 -10.32 -21.02 29.89
C ILE A 280 -11.53 -21.99 29.84
N ASP A 281 -11.92 -22.49 28.67
CA ASP A 281 -12.93 -23.56 28.51
C ASP A 281 -12.27 -24.93 28.30
#